data_AF-A0A9Q0FUM1-F1
#
_entry.id   AF-A0A9Q0FUM1-F1
#
_cell.length_a   1.000
_cell.length_b   1.000
_cell.length_c   1.000
_cell.angle_alpha   90.00
_cell.angle_beta   90.00
_cell.angle_gamma   90.00
#
_symmetry.space_group_name_H-M   'P 1'
#
loop_
_entity.id
_entity.type
_entity.pdbx_description
1 polymer ?
#
loop_
_entity_poly.entity_id
_entity_poly.type
_entity_poly.pdbx_seq_one_letter_code
_entity_poly.pdbx_strand_id
1 'polypeptide(L)' 'MKLDQRIVFQVQMNCEKSRKIARTVVAKTDGVNSLAMVGEDRVVVVGYGVDIACLKNKLHKKVLHHQRSSPHLPFF' A
#
# COMPACT_ATOMS: atom_id res chain seq x y z
N MET A 1 -13.73 -13.65 20.47
CA MET A 1 -13.88 -13.61 19.00
C MET A 1 -13.11 -12.39 18.50
N LYS A 2 -12.20 -12.55 17.52
CA LYS A 2 -11.45 -11.42 16.94
C LYS A 2 -12.22 -10.91 15.73
N LEU A 3 -12.42 -9.59 15.63
CA LEU A 3 -13.14 -8.97 14.53
C LEU A 3 -12.13 -8.39 13.55
N ASP A 4 -11.99 -9.02 12.39
CA ASP A 4 -11.09 -8.51 11.36
C ASP A 4 -11.62 -7.20 10.78
N GLN A 5 -10.73 -6.20 10.72
CA GLN A 5 -11.01 -4.90 10.11
C GLN A 5 -10.68 -4.99 8.63
N ARG A 6 -11.65 -4.60 7.79
CA ARG A 6 -11.43 -4.42 6.35
C ARG A 6 -11.15 -2.95 6.06
N ILE A 7 -9.94 -2.66 5.61
CA ILE A 7 -9.44 -1.31 5.36
C ILE A 7 -9.09 -1.18 3.88
N VAL A 8 -9.50 -0.08 3.24
CA VAL A 8 -9.16 0.20 1.85
C VAL A 8 -8.28 1.45 1.79
N PHE A 9 -7.08 1.30 1.26
CA PHE A 9 -6.17 2.40 1.02
C PHE A 9 -6.16 2.75 -0.47
N GLN A 10 -6.40 4.02 -0.77
CA GLN A 10 -6.15 4.55 -2.10
C GLN A 10 -4.73 5.11 -2.15
N VAL A 11 -3.92 4.63 -3.09
CA VAL A 11 -2.51 4.98 -3.24
C VAL A 11 -2.23 5.09 -4.73
N GLN A 12 -1.76 6.24 -5.20
CA GLN A 12 -1.34 6.39 -6.59
C GLN A 12 -0.14 5.47 -6.88
N MET A 13 -0.30 4.52 -7.80
CA MET A 13 0.75 3.55 -8.17
C MET A 13 0.98 3.54 -9.68
N ASN A 14 1.56 4.62 -10.21
CA ASN A 14 1.84 4.79 -11.65
C ASN A 14 2.81 3.76 -12.28
N CYS A 15 3.36 2.81 -11.52
CA CYS A 15 4.26 1.79 -12.08
C CYS A 15 4.23 0.45 -11.34
N GLU A 16 4.55 -0.64 -12.04
CA GLU A 16 4.56 -2.00 -11.46
C GLU A 16 5.52 -2.13 -10.25
N LYS A 17 6.66 -1.41 -10.28
CA LYS A 17 7.59 -1.35 -9.14
C LYS A 17 6.92 -0.79 -7.89
N SER A 18 6.20 0.33 -8.02
CA SER A 18 5.47 0.94 -6.91
C SER A 18 4.38 0.00 -6.35
N ARG A 19 3.72 -0.78 -7.22
CA ARG A 19 2.77 -1.81 -6.82
C ARG A 19 3.42 -2.95 -6.03
N LYS A 20 4.54 -3.51 -6.49
CA LYS A 20 5.28 -4.56 -5.76
C LYS A 20 5.73 -4.08 -4.37
N ILE A 21 6.16 -2.83 -4.27
CA ILE A 21 6.59 -2.23 -3.00
C ILE A 21 5.40 -2.05 -2.07
N ALA A 22 4.28 -1.49 -2.55
CA ALA A 22 3.07 -1.34 -1.75
C ALA A 22 2.60 -2.70 -1.20
N ARG A 23 2.62 -3.75 -2.05
CA ARG A 23 2.27 -5.12 -1.65
C ARG A 23 3.18 -5.61 -0.52
N THR A 24 4.48 -5.39 -0.69
CA THR A 24 5.49 -5.81 0.29
C THR A 24 5.34 -5.08 1.62
N VAL A 25 5.02 -3.77 1.59
CA VAL A 25 4.78 -2.97 2.79
C VAL A 25 3.58 -3.50 3.57
N VAL A 26 2.48 -3.77 2.86
CA VAL A 26 1.25 -4.27 3.46
C VAL A 26 1.44 -5.68 4.02
N ALA A 27 2.08 -6.57 3.25
CA ALA A 27 2.37 -7.94 3.69
C ALA A 27 3.29 -8.00 4.93
N LYS A 28 4.18 -7.02 5.08
CA LYS A 28 5.09 -6.91 6.24
C LYS A 28 4.46 -6.20 7.45
N THR A 29 3.19 -5.79 7.36
CA THR A 29 2.56 -5.05 8.45
C THR A 29 1.90 -6.02 9.42
N ASP A 30 2.20 -5.86 10.71
CA ASP A 30 1.61 -6.65 11.77
C ASP A 30 0.08 -6.48 11.83
N GLY A 31 -0.61 -7.58 12.12
CA GLY A 31 -2.06 -7.62 12.17
C GLY A 31 -2.74 -7.85 10.83
N VAL A 32 -2.02 -7.83 9.68
CA VAL A 32 -2.58 -8.15 8.36
C VAL A 32 -2.78 -9.65 8.22
N ASN A 33 -4.03 -10.07 8.02
CA ASN A 33 -4.39 -11.47 7.75
C ASN A 33 -4.57 -11.73 6.25
N SER A 34 -5.03 -10.74 5.50
CA SER A 34 -5.17 -10.83 4.04
C SER A 34 -4.99 -9.47 3.38
N LEU A 35 -4.51 -9.48 2.14
CA LEU A 35 -4.40 -8.28 1.32
C LEU A 35 -4.84 -8.57 -0.11
N ALA A 36 -5.47 -7.60 -0.76
CA ALA A 36 -5.82 -7.64 -2.16
C ALA A 36 -5.50 -6.29 -2.82
N MET A 37 -5.01 -6.34 -4.05
CA MET A 37 -4.81 -5.15 -4.87
C MET A 37 -5.94 -5.10 -5.88
N VAL A 38 -6.70 -4.01 -5.88
CA VAL A 38 -7.88 -3.84 -6.72
C VAL A 38 -7.63 -2.69 -7.68
N GLY A 39 -7.69 -2.97 -8.99
CA GLY A 39 -7.39 -1.98 -10.02
C GLY A 39 -5.93 -1.51 -9.96
N GLU A 40 -5.73 -0.22 -10.23
CA GLU A 40 -4.39 0.38 -10.29
C GLU A 40 -3.96 1.06 -8.99
N ASP A 41 -4.90 1.65 -8.26
CA ASP A 41 -4.59 2.55 -7.15
C ASP A 41 -5.22 2.15 -5.81
N ARG A 42 -5.73 0.91 -5.65
CA ARG A 42 -6.40 0.49 -4.41
C ARG A 42 -5.76 -0.76 -3.79
N VAL A 43 -5.55 -0.69 -2.48
CA VAL A 43 -5.11 -1.81 -1.65
C VAL A 43 -6.16 -2.07 -0.58
N VAL A 44 -6.73 -3.27 -0.60
CA VAL A 44 -7.63 -3.78 0.42
C VAL A 44 -6.80 -4.61 1.40
N VAL A 45 -6.98 -4.36 2.68
CA VAL A 45 -6.30 -5.04 3.78
C VAL A 45 -7.36 -5.56 4.73
N VAL A 46 -7.24 -6.81 5.14
CA VAL A 46 -8.11 -7.45 6.14
C VAL A 46 -7.22 -7.93 7.27
N GLY A 47 -7.52 -7.55 8.50
CA GLY A 47 -6.67 -7.90 9.63
C GLY A 47 -7.16 -7.36 10.95
N TYR A 48 -6.58 -7.84 12.05
CA TYR A 48 -6.93 -7.45 13.41
C TYR A 48 -5.79 -6.65 14.04
N GLY A 49 -6.08 -5.45 14.56
CA GLY A 49 -5.07 -4.61 15.20
C GLY A 49 -4.08 -3.99 14.21
N VAL A 50 -4.50 -3.78 12.96
CA VAL A 50 -3.67 -3.12 11.94
C VAL A 50 -3.55 -1.64 12.27
N ASP A 51 -2.32 -1.15 12.45
CA ASP A 51 -2.06 0.28 12.60
C ASP A 51 -2.22 1.00 11.24
N ILE A 52 -3.44 1.49 11.01
CA ILE A 52 -3.86 2.17 9.77
C ILE A 52 -3.01 3.41 9.50
N ALA A 53 -2.67 4.19 10.54
CA ALA A 53 -1.93 5.43 10.40
C ALA A 53 -0.47 5.15 10.00
N CYS A 54 0.16 4.19 10.67
CA CYS A 54 1.50 3.74 10.35
C CYS A 54 1.57 3.11 8.96
N LEU A 55 0.60 2.26 8.61
CA LEU A 55 0.51 1.62 7.30
C LEU A 55 0.35 2.64 6.18
N LYS A 56 -0.56 3.61 6.33
CA LYS A 56 -0.75 4.71 5.36
C LYS A 56 0.53 5.51 5.16
N ASN A 57 1.23 5.86 6.24
CA ASN A 57 2.46 6.63 6.17
C ASN A 57 3.60 5.83 5.51
N LYS A 58 3.75 4.54 5.85
CA LYS A 58 4.72 3.63 5.23
C LYS A 58 4.46 3.44 3.74
N LEU A 59 3.19 3.30 3.35
CA LEU A 59 2.77 3.23 1.95
C LEU A 59 3.16 4.50 1.21
N HIS A 60 2.77 5.67 1.71
CA HIS A 60 3.04 6.95 1.05
C HIS A 60 4.54 7.23 0.93
N LYS A 61 5.33 7.04 2.01
CA LYS A 61 6.78 7.23 1.97
C LYS A 61 7.49 6.30 0.99
N LYS A 62 7.19 4.98 1.04
CA LYS A 62 7.92 3.99 0.22
C LYS A 62 7.50 4.01 -1.25
N VAL A 63 6.22 4.22 -1.53
CA VAL A 63 5.67 4.28 -2.89
C VAL A 63 6.14 5.54 -3.60
N LEU A 64 6.02 6.71 -2.97
CA LEU A 64 6.45 7.99 -3.56
C LEU A 64 7.95 8.03 -3.85
N HIS A 65 8.77 7.50 -2.93
CA HIS A 65 10.22 7.46 -3.11
C HIS A 65 10.63 6.65 -4.34
N HIS A 66 9.95 5.54 -4.61
CA HIS A 66 10.25 4.70 -5.77
C HIS A 66 9.56 5.13 -7.06
N GLN A 67 8.48 5.92 -6.98
CA GLN A 67 7.90 6.58 -8.15
C GLN A 67 8.85 7.61 -8.75
N ARG A 68 9.54 8.41 -7.92
CA ARG A 68 10.50 9.42 -8.39
C ARG A 68 11.76 8.86 -9.06
N SER A 69 12.05 7.58 -8.86
CA SER A 69 13.19 6.89 -9.47
C SER A 69 12.88 6.37 -10.88
N SER A 70 11.63 6.44 -11.35
CA SER A 70 11.28 6.02 -12.71
C SER A 70 11.43 7.22 -13.65
N PRO A 71 12.36 7.20 -14.63
CA PRO A 71 12.71 8.37 -15.46
C PRO A 71 11.66 8.69 -16.54
N HIS A 72 10.38 8.41 -16.30
CA HIS A 72 9.34 8.53 -17.32
C HIS A 72 8.09 9.22 -16.78
N LEU A 73 8.24 10.44 -16.29
CA LEU A 73 7.19 11.44 -16.32
C LEU A 73 7.85 12.83 -16.47
N PRO A 74 7.34 13.67 -17.39
CA PRO A 74 7.92 14.97 -17.65
C PRO A 74 7.74 15.85 -16.41
N PHE A 75 8.83 16.50 -16.01
CA PHE A 75 8.75 17.73 -15.23
C PHE A 75 7.98 18.73 -16.09
N PHE A 76 6.73 19.00 -15.75
CA PHE A 76 6.08 20.26 -16.11
C PHE A 76 6.43 21.29 -15.03
#